data_AF-A0A933RD28-F1
#
_entry.id   AF-A0A933RD28-F1
#
_cell.length_a   1.000
_cell.length_b   1.000
_cell.length_c   1.000
_cell.angle_alpha   90.00
_cell.angle_beta   90.00
_cell.angle_gamma   90.00
#
_symmetry.space_group_name_H-M   'P 1'
#
loop_
_entity.id
_entity.type
_entity.pdbx_description
1 polymer ?
#
loop_
_entity_poly.entity_id
_entity_poly.type
_entity_poly.pdbx_seq_one_letter_code
_entity_poly.pdbx_strand_id
1 'polypeptide(L)'
;ARARAIVQAGIPVMGHVGLTPQTSTALGGYRAQGRTADAAARVAREALALQEAGCFSIVFEAIPTAVADAIMPRMDAIVIGIGAGPSTDGQVLVFHDLLGIREGRGARFVQRYADILDEMVAGVGAYADDVRSKRYPGPDHGYSIPDEELAGFRAALADVA
;
A
#
# COMPACT_ATOMS: atom_id res chain seq x y z
N ALA A 1 16.23 21.44 7.52
CA ALA A 1 14.95 20.71 7.38
C ALA A 1 15.00 19.41 8.19
N ARG A 2 13.86 18.90 8.68
CA ARG A 2 13.79 17.65 9.47
C ARG A 2 14.42 16.45 8.73
N ALA A 3 14.17 16.32 7.43
CA ALA A 3 14.77 15.28 6.60
C ALA A 3 16.31 15.25 6.70
N ARG A 4 16.97 16.41 6.60
CA ARG A 4 18.44 16.52 6.71
C ARG A 4 18.95 16.00 8.05
N ALA A 5 18.27 16.31 9.15
CA ALA A 5 18.66 15.83 10.48
C ALA A 5 18.53 14.30 10.59
N ILE A 6 17.46 13.71 10.02
CA ILE A 6 17.25 12.26 10.00
C ILE A 6 18.32 11.56 9.14
N VAL A 7 18.62 12.10 7.96
CA VAL A 7 19.69 11.57 7.08
C VAL A 7 21.05 11.66 7.77
N GLN A 8 21.37 12.80 8.41
CA GLN A 8 22.63 12.97 9.15
C GLN A 8 22.74 12.04 10.37
N ALA A 9 21.62 11.56 10.90
CA ALA A 9 21.59 10.54 11.93
C ALA A 9 21.80 9.11 11.38
N GLY A 10 22.04 8.95 10.07
CA GLY A 10 22.31 7.66 9.43
C GLY A 10 21.05 6.89 9.02
N ILE A 11 19.86 7.51 9.07
CA ILE A 11 18.61 6.87 8.69
C ILE A 11 18.28 7.25 7.24
N PRO A 12 18.19 6.30 6.29
CA PRO A 12 17.79 6.58 4.93
C PRO A 12 16.37 7.15 4.86
N VAL A 13 16.18 8.22 4.08
CA VAL A 13 14.88 8.89 3.93
C VAL A 13 14.44 8.86 2.48
N MET A 14 13.23 8.36 2.24
CA MET A 14 12.48 8.60 1.03
C MET A 14 11.55 9.81 1.25
N GLY A 15 11.72 10.85 0.42
CA GLY A 15 10.85 12.02 0.43
C GLY A 15 9.51 11.75 -0.26
N HIS A 16 8.56 12.68 -0.13
CA HIS A 16 7.28 12.63 -0.84
C HIS A 16 6.82 14.05 -1.14
N VAL A 17 6.53 14.35 -2.41
CA VAL A 17 5.97 15.63 -2.87
C VAL A 17 4.74 15.43 -3.75
N GLY A 18 4.02 16.52 -4.01
CA GLY A 18 2.75 16.47 -4.73
C GLY A 18 1.59 16.29 -3.76
N LEU A 19 0.65 15.42 -4.09
CA LEU A 19 -0.45 15.10 -3.19
C LEU A 19 0.08 14.21 -2.07
N THR A 20 0.21 14.76 -0.86
CA THR A 20 0.52 13.97 0.33
C THR A 20 -0.78 13.61 1.07
N PRO A 21 -1.27 12.35 1.03
CA PRO A 21 -2.58 11.97 1.55
C PRO A 21 -2.86 12.41 2.99
N GLN A 22 -1.82 12.43 3.83
CA GLN A 22 -1.85 12.85 5.24
C GLN A 22 -2.33 14.29 5.45
N THR A 23 -2.17 15.15 4.44
CA THR A 23 -2.58 16.55 4.46
C THR A 23 -3.65 16.86 3.41
N SER A 24 -4.31 15.82 2.87
CA SER A 24 -5.33 15.94 1.82
C SER A 24 -6.42 16.97 2.14
N THR A 25 -6.90 17.06 3.38
CA THR A 25 -7.89 18.08 3.78
C THR A 25 -7.38 19.50 3.56
N ALA A 26 -6.12 19.79 3.92
CA ALA A 26 -5.49 21.08 3.70
C ALA A 26 -5.23 21.36 2.20
N LEU A 27 -5.06 20.30 1.41
CA LEU A 27 -4.90 20.35 -0.05
C LEU A 27 -6.24 20.41 -0.81
N GLY A 28 -7.37 20.42 -0.10
CA GLY A 28 -8.71 20.44 -0.70
C GLY A 28 -9.17 19.09 -1.27
N GLY A 29 -8.72 17.99 -0.65
CA GLY A 29 -9.01 16.61 -0.99
C GLY A 29 -7.93 15.95 -1.85
N TYR A 30 -8.26 14.78 -2.40
CA TYR A 30 -7.38 14.01 -3.28
C TYR A 30 -7.36 14.61 -4.69
N ARG A 31 -6.64 15.73 -4.84
CA ARG A 31 -6.52 16.47 -6.10
C ARG A 31 -5.08 16.50 -6.56
N ALA A 32 -4.90 16.47 -7.87
CA ALA A 32 -3.58 16.62 -8.48
C ALA A 32 -2.94 17.98 -8.11
N GLN A 33 -1.65 17.96 -7.79
CA GLN A 33 -0.87 19.14 -7.39
C GLN A 33 -0.02 19.65 -8.56
N GLY A 34 0.33 20.94 -8.57
CA GLY A 34 1.11 21.52 -9.66
C GLY A 34 0.30 21.88 -10.91
N ARG A 35 -1.00 22.15 -10.76
CA ARG A 35 -1.89 22.52 -11.88
C ARG A 35 -1.77 23.98 -12.34
N THR A 36 -1.04 24.81 -11.61
CA THR A 36 -0.69 26.19 -11.98
C THR A 36 0.83 26.32 -11.96
N ALA A 37 1.37 27.32 -12.66
CA ALA A 37 2.82 27.55 -12.69
C ALA A 37 3.41 27.70 -11.28
N ASP A 38 2.76 28.48 -10.41
CA ASP A 38 3.22 28.67 -9.01
C ASP A 38 3.18 27.38 -8.19
N ALA A 39 2.12 26.58 -8.35
CA ALA A 39 2.01 25.30 -7.67
C ALA A 39 3.06 24.30 -8.18
N ALA A 40 3.32 24.27 -9.49
CA ALA A 40 4.34 23.42 -10.09
C ALA A 40 5.75 23.83 -9.63
N ALA A 41 6.03 25.13 -9.60
CA ALA A 41 7.27 25.68 -9.06
C ALA A 41 7.45 25.37 -7.58
N ARG A 42 6.36 25.36 -6.79
CA ARG A 42 6.41 24.92 -5.39
C ARG A 42 6.79 23.43 -5.28
N VAL A 43 6.13 22.55 -6.02
CA VAL A 43 6.45 21.11 -6.04
C VAL A 43 7.92 20.88 -6.44
N ALA A 44 8.40 21.58 -7.47
CA ALA A 44 9.80 21.49 -7.89
C ALA A 44 10.78 21.92 -6.78
N ARG A 45 10.50 23.05 -6.10
CA ARG A 45 11.32 23.51 -4.96
C ARG A 45 11.31 22.52 -3.80
N GLU A 46 10.16 21.93 -3.49
CA GLU A 46 10.04 20.91 -2.43
C GLU A 46 10.84 19.64 -2.77
N ALA A 47 10.77 19.18 -4.02
CA ALA A 47 11.52 18.02 -4.50
C ALA A 47 13.05 18.25 -4.43
N LEU A 48 13.50 19.39 -4.96
CA LEU A 48 14.92 19.76 -4.94
C LEU A 48 15.43 19.95 -3.50
N ALA A 49 14.63 20.54 -2.61
CA ALA A 49 15.01 20.69 -1.21
C ALA A 49 15.14 19.35 -0.46
N LEU A 50 14.33 18.34 -0.82
CA LEU A 50 14.46 16.99 -0.27
C LEU A 50 15.70 16.27 -0.81
N GLN A 51 16.01 16.43 -2.10
CA GLN A 51 17.26 15.94 -2.70
C GLN A 51 18.48 16.56 -2.02
N GLU A 52 18.50 17.89 -1.87
CA GLU A 52 19.57 18.62 -1.17
C GLU A 52 19.71 18.21 0.30
N ALA A 53 18.62 17.77 0.92
CA ALA A 53 18.63 17.24 2.28
C ALA A 53 19.26 15.84 2.40
N GLY A 54 19.54 15.17 1.27
CA GLY A 54 20.13 13.85 1.19
C GLY A 54 19.12 12.70 1.17
N CYS A 55 17.86 12.95 0.79
CA CYS A 55 16.90 11.87 0.55
C CYS A 55 17.40 10.99 -0.62
N PHE A 56 17.45 9.67 -0.42
CA PHE A 56 17.95 8.75 -1.46
C PHE A 56 16.94 8.56 -2.60
N SER A 57 15.66 8.79 -2.32
CA SER A 57 14.57 8.68 -3.27
C SER A 57 13.43 9.64 -2.88
N ILE A 58 12.58 10.00 -3.84
CA ILE A 58 11.41 10.87 -3.62
C ILE A 58 10.20 10.31 -4.39
N VAL A 59 9.07 10.19 -3.70
CA VAL A 59 7.78 9.87 -4.34
C VAL A 59 7.16 11.13 -4.94
N PHE A 60 6.74 11.04 -6.20
CA PHE A 60 5.93 12.05 -6.89
C PHE A 60 4.49 11.53 -7.00
N GLU A 61 3.56 12.09 -6.22
CA GLU A 61 2.15 11.66 -6.20
C GLU A 61 1.22 12.68 -6.84
N ALA A 62 0.41 12.21 -7.79
CA ALA A 62 -0.63 12.98 -8.48
C ALA A 62 -0.16 14.35 -9.00
N ILE A 63 0.93 14.35 -9.78
CA ILE A 63 1.51 15.54 -10.43
C ILE A 63 1.24 15.44 -11.94
N PRO A 64 0.82 16.51 -12.65
CA PRO A 64 0.68 16.48 -14.10
C PRO A 64 1.94 15.98 -14.78
N THR A 65 1.81 15.08 -15.75
CA THR A 65 2.94 14.44 -16.45
C THR A 65 3.93 15.48 -16.98
N ALA A 66 3.47 16.52 -17.67
CA ALA A 66 4.35 17.57 -18.18
C ALA A 66 5.13 18.33 -17.08
N VAL A 67 4.62 18.41 -15.85
CA VAL A 67 5.34 19.00 -14.72
C VAL A 67 6.39 18.04 -14.20
N ALA A 68 6.07 16.75 -14.04
CA ALA A 68 7.05 15.74 -13.67
C ALA A 68 8.17 15.65 -14.71
N ASP A 69 7.83 15.56 -16.00
CA ASP A 69 8.79 15.55 -17.12
C ASP A 69 9.74 16.76 -17.09
N ALA A 70 9.22 17.94 -16.73
CA ALA A 70 10.03 19.14 -16.62
C ALA A 70 10.96 19.14 -15.39
N ILE A 71 10.60 18.43 -14.31
CA ILE A 71 11.39 18.34 -13.07
C ILE A 71 12.46 17.26 -13.19
N MET A 72 12.15 16.10 -13.80
CA MET A 72 13.02 14.92 -13.87
C MET A 72 14.47 15.22 -14.29
N PRO A 73 14.76 16.04 -15.32
CA PRO A 73 16.15 16.37 -15.70
C PRO A 73 16.97 17.11 -14.63
N ARG A 74 16.34 17.58 -13.54
CA ARG A 74 17.00 18.25 -12.41
C ARG A 74 17.13 17.33 -11.19
N MET A 75 16.66 16.10 -11.29
CA MET A 75 16.67 15.13 -10.19
C MET A 75 17.89 14.21 -10.32
N ASP A 76 18.69 14.17 -9.27
CA ASP A 76 19.77 13.19 -9.05
C ASP A 76 19.29 12.03 -8.16
N ALA A 77 18.30 12.28 -7.29
CA ALA A 77 17.67 11.27 -6.45
C ALA A 77 16.69 10.41 -7.26
N ILE A 78 16.54 9.14 -6.91
CA ILE A 78 15.60 8.22 -7.56
C ILE A 78 14.17 8.71 -7.35
N VAL A 79 13.42 8.93 -8.42
CA VAL A 79 12.01 9.37 -8.35
C VAL A 79 11.07 8.20 -8.61
N ILE A 80 10.15 7.97 -7.67
CA ILE A 80 9.09 6.95 -7.80
C ILE A 80 7.75 7.64 -8.06
N GLY A 81 7.15 7.40 -9.22
CA GLY A 81 5.88 8.00 -9.62
C GLY A 81 4.66 7.21 -9.14
N ILE A 82 3.61 7.92 -8.74
CA ILE A 82 2.24 7.38 -8.65
C ILE A 82 1.27 8.44 -9.18
N GLY A 83 0.81 8.24 -10.42
CA GLY A 83 0.07 9.28 -11.13
C GLY A 83 0.91 10.51 -11.46
N ALA A 84 2.21 10.34 -11.69
CA ALA A 84 3.14 11.39 -12.11
C ALA A 84 3.70 11.20 -13.53
N GLY A 85 3.14 10.26 -14.31
CA GLY A 85 3.61 9.94 -15.66
C GLY A 85 4.79 8.96 -15.69
N PRO A 86 5.20 8.52 -16.89
CA PRO A 86 6.17 7.44 -17.07
C PRO A 86 7.64 7.87 -17.02
N SER A 87 7.93 9.17 -16.94
CA SER A 87 9.29 9.71 -16.96
C SER A 87 10.05 9.55 -15.64
N THR A 88 9.37 9.19 -14.55
CA THR A 88 10.00 8.88 -13.26
C THR A 88 10.76 7.56 -13.34
N ASP A 89 11.80 7.39 -12.52
CA ASP A 89 12.71 6.23 -12.56
C ASP A 89 12.03 4.90 -12.21
N GLY A 90 10.96 4.98 -11.40
CA GLY A 90 10.12 3.83 -11.07
C GLY A 90 8.67 4.24 -10.88
N GLN A 91 7.82 3.25 -10.61
CA GLN A 91 6.40 3.44 -10.38
C GLN A 91 5.96 2.70 -9.12
N VAL A 92 4.95 3.23 -8.43
CA VAL A 92 4.27 2.56 -7.32
C VAL A 92 2.76 2.64 -7.51
N LEU A 93 2.07 1.56 -7.15
CA LEU A 93 0.62 1.50 -7.03
C LEU A 93 0.25 0.79 -5.74
N VAL A 94 -0.91 1.13 -5.18
CA VAL A 94 -1.45 0.41 -4.04
C VAL A 94 -1.88 -0.99 -4.51
N PHE A 95 -1.42 -2.03 -3.81
CA PHE A 95 -1.70 -3.43 -4.14
C PHE A 95 -3.20 -3.73 -4.35
N HIS A 96 -4.06 -3.22 -3.45
CA HIS A 96 -5.50 -3.39 -3.52
C HIS A 96 -6.11 -2.70 -4.76
N ASP A 97 -5.60 -1.52 -5.13
CA ASP A 97 -6.03 -0.82 -6.34
C ASP A 97 -5.61 -1.56 -7.61
N LEU A 98 -4.37 -2.06 -7.63
CA LEU A 98 -3.77 -2.80 -8.73
C LEU A 98 -4.51 -4.12 -9.00
N LEU A 99 -4.82 -4.90 -7.96
CA LEU A 99 -5.53 -6.17 -8.08
C LEU A 99 -7.05 -6.02 -7.99
N GLY A 100 -7.55 -4.81 -7.78
CA GLY A 100 -8.97 -4.56 -7.70
C GLY A 100 -9.64 -5.19 -6.48
N ILE A 101 -8.97 -5.20 -5.33
CA ILE A 101 -9.54 -5.58 -4.03
C ILE A 101 -10.28 -4.37 -3.43
N ARG A 102 -11.24 -3.84 -4.17
CA ARG A 102 -12.08 -2.72 -3.71
C ARG A 102 -13.32 -2.57 -4.60
N GLU A 103 -14.34 -1.96 -4.02
CA GLU A 103 -15.54 -1.58 -4.75
C GLU A 103 -15.35 -0.22 -5.47
N GLY A 104 -16.22 0.06 -6.44
CA GLY A 104 -16.32 1.36 -7.09
C GLY A 104 -15.18 1.72 -8.04
N ARG A 105 -15.08 3.00 -8.39
CA ARG A 105 -14.01 3.56 -9.24
C ARG A 105 -12.91 4.13 -8.35
N GLY A 106 -11.66 3.71 -8.59
CA GLY A 106 -10.49 4.19 -7.88
C GLY A 106 -9.96 5.51 -8.45
N ALA A 107 -8.79 5.92 -7.99
CA ALA A 107 -8.12 7.10 -8.52
C ALA A 107 -7.86 6.95 -10.04
N ARG A 108 -7.98 8.06 -10.79
CA ARG A 108 -7.86 8.07 -12.26
C ARG A 108 -6.56 7.45 -12.78
N PHE A 109 -5.46 7.58 -12.02
CA PHE A 109 -4.14 7.09 -12.41
C PHE A 109 -3.94 5.59 -12.16
N VAL A 110 -4.88 4.92 -11.50
CA VAL A 110 -4.79 3.48 -11.24
C VAL A 110 -5.14 2.74 -12.52
N GLN A 111 -4.22 1.90 -12.97
CA GLN A 111 -4.53 0.82 -13.89
C GLN A 111 -4.83 -0.44 -13.07
N ARG A 112 -6.03 -0.98 -13.25
CA ARG A 112 -6.44 -2.27 -12.68
C ARG A 112 -5.87 -3.39 -13.54
N TYR A 113 -5.12 -4.30 -12.93
CA TYR A 113 -4.52 -5.47 -13.59
C TYR A 113 -5.29 -6.77 -13.33
N ALA A 114 -6.10 -6.82 -12.28
CA ALA A 114 -6.98 -7.95 -11.97
C ALA A 114 -8.28 -7.48 -11.26
N ASP A 115 -9.28 -8.36 -11.19
CA ASP A 115 -10.55 -8.12 -10.49
C ASP A 115 -10.82 -9.25 -9.50
N ILE A 116 -10.11 -9.23 -8.37
CA ILE A 116 -10.10 -10.37 -7.44
C ILE A 116 -11.04 -10.22 -6.24
N LEU A 117 -11.73 -9.08 -6.10
CA LEU A 117 -12.60 -8.85 -4.94
C LEU A 117 -13.67 -9.93 -4.82
N ASP A 118 -14.35 -10.24 -5.93
CA ASP A 118 -15.46 -11.20 -5.94
C ASP A 118 -14.99 -12.62 -5.59
N GLU A 119 -13.82 -13.04 -6.09
CA GLU A 119 -13.21 -14.32 -5.76
C GLU A 119 -12.83 -14.41 -4.27
N MET A 120 -12.27 -13.33 -3.72
CA MET A 120 -11.93 -13.25 -2.29
C MET A 120 -13.19 -13.33 -1.42
N VAL A 121 -14.23 -12.57 -1.77
CA VAL A 121 -15.51 -12.57 -1.05
C VAL A 121 -16.16 -13.95 -1.11
N ALA A 122 -16.17 -14.59 -2.29
CA ALA A 122 -16.70 -15.94 -2.46
C ALA A 122 -15.93 -16.97 -1.61
N GLY A 123 -14.60 -16.95 -1.64
CA GLY A 123 -13.77 -17.89 -0.87
C GLY A 123 -13.95 -17.74 0.65
N VAL A 124 -13.96 -16.50 1.15
CA VAL A 124 -14.20 -16.24 2.58
C VAL A 124 -15.63 -16.60 2.98
N GLY A 125 -16.61 -16.36 2.10
CA GLY A 125 -18.00 -16.75 2.31
C GLY A 125 -18.16 -18.26 2.43
N ALA A 126 -17.60 -19.02 1.49
CA ALA A 126 -17.62 -20.48 1.50
C ALA A 126 -16.97 -21.05 2.77
N TYR A 127 -15.80 -20.52 3.17
CA TYR A 127 -15.16 -20.89 4.43
C TYR A 127 -16.05 -20.61 5.65
N ALA A 128 -16.66 -19.43 5.72
CA ALA A 128 -17.54 -19.07 6.83
C ALA A 128 -18.75 -20.01 6.93
N ASP A 129 -19.31 -20.43 5.80
CA ASP A 129 -20.43 -21.37 5.74
C ASP A 129 -20.00 -22.78 6.15
N ASP A 130 -18.81 -23.23 5.74
CA ASP A 130 -18.24 -24.51 6.17
C ASP A 130 -18.02 -24.55 7.68
N VAL A 131 -17.53 -23.46 8.29
CA VAL A 131 -17.36 -23.35 9.75
C VAL A 131 -18.71 -23.36 10.47
N ARG A 132 -19.67 -22.54 10.03
CA ARG A 132 -21.01 -22.45 10.66
C ARG A 132 -21.77 -23.78 10.58
N SER A 133 -21.62 -24.49 9.47
CA SER A 133 -22.23 -25.81 9.25
C SER A 133 -21.41 -26.98 9.81
N LYS A 134 -20.25 -26.71 10.40
CA LYS A 134 -19.29 -27.72 10.89
C LYS A 134 -18.83 -28.71 9.82
N ARG A 135 -18.83 -28.32 8.53
CA ARG A 135 -18.16 -29.08 7.45
C ARG A 135 -16.65 -28.91 7.51
N TYR A 136 -16.19 -27.74 7.95
CA TYR A 136 -14.78 -27.48 8.23
C TYR A 136 -14.55 -27.27 9.73
N PRO A 137 -13.46 -27.83 10.30
CA PRO A 137 -12.54 -28.79 9.67
C PRO A 137 -13.23 -30.13 9.37
N GLY A 138 -12.91 -30.71 8.21
CA GLY A 138 -13.30 -32.08 7.85
C GLY A 138 -12.30 -33.12 8.38
N PRO A 139 -12.53 -34.43 8.15
CA PRO A 139 -11.66 -35.51 8.64
C PRO A 139 -10.19 -35.36 8.25
N ASP A 140 -9.90 -34.91 7.02
CA ASP A 140 -8.52 -34.72 6.52
C ASP A 140 -7.78 -33.54 7.18
N HIS A 141 -8.49 -32.69 7.91
CA HIS A 141 -7.95 -31.50 8.59
C HIS A 141 -7.80 -31.70 10.10
N GLY A 142 -8.13 -32.90 10.61
CA GLY A 142 -7.97 -33.27 12.00
C GLY A 142 -6.75 -34.16 12.22
N TYR A 143 -6.21 -34.15 13.44
CA TYR A 143 -5.23 -35.13 13.88
C TYR A 143 -5.92 -36.24 14.67
N SER A 144 -5.44 -37.48 14.52
CA SER A 144 -5.94 -38.62 15.28
C SER A 144 -5.15 -38.86 16.56
N ILE A 145 -5.79 -39.54 17.52
CA ILE A 145 -5.18 -40.10 18.72
C ILE A 145 -5.51 -41.60 18.73
N PRO A 146 -4.60 -42.50 19.17
CA PRO A 146 -4.94 -43.91 19.34
C PRO A 146 -6.11 -44.10 20.29
N ASP A 147 -6.96 -45.09 20.02
CA ASP A 147 -8.18 -45.35 20.81
C ASP A 147 -7.88 -45.62 22.29
N GLU A 148 -6.77 -46.30 22.58
CA GLU A 148 -6.31 -46.59 23.94
C GLU A 148 -5.99 -45.31 24.73
N GLU A 149 -5.22 -44.41 24.13
CA GLU A 149 -4.86 -43.13 24.74
C GLU A 149 -6.09 -42.23 24.93
N LEU A 150 -7.04 -42.25 23.99
CA LEU A 150 -8.31 -41.53 24.13
C LEU A 150 -9.15 -42.06 25.29
N ALA A 151 -9.16 -43.39 25.51
CA ALA A 151 -9.86 -43.99 26.64
C ALA A 151 -9.22 -43.59 27.98
N GLY A 152 -7.88 -43.64 28.06
CA GLY A 152 -7.14 -43.17 29.24
C GLY A 152 -7.41 -41.69 29.56
N PHE A 153 -7.40 -40.83 28.54
CA PHE A 153 -7.76 -39.41 28.69
C PHE A 153 -9.18 -39.20 29.22
N ARG A 154 -10.17 -39.95 28.71
CA ARG A 154 -11.57 -39.86 29.17
C ARG A 154 -11.73 -40.27 30.64
N ALA A 155 -11.01 -41.30 31.09
CA ALA A 155 -11.00 -41.68 32.51
C ALA A 155 -10.40 -40.56 33.37
N ALA A 156 -9.25 -40.01 32.97
CA ALA A 156 -8.60 -38.91 33.68
C ALA A 156 -9.47 -37.64 33.75
N LEU A 157 -10.28 -37.34 32.72
CA LEU A 157 -11.21 -36.20 32.75
C LEU A 157 -12.31 -36.36 33.80
N ALA A 158 -12.79 -37.57 34.04
CA ALA A 158 -13.84 -37.83 35.03
C ALA A 158 -13.36 -37.60 36.47
N ASP A 159 -12.06 -37.70 36.72
CA ASP A 159 -11.45 -37.44 38.04
C ASP A 159 -11.23 -35.94 38.31
N VAL A 160 -11.33 -35.08 37.28
CA VAL A 160 -11.08 -33.63 37.36
C VAL A 160 -12.38 -32.81 37.32
N ALA A 161 -13.52 -33.42 36.98
CA ALA A 161 -14.84 -32.81 36.96
C ALA A 161 -15.59 -33.01 38.28
#